data_AF-A0A292PJA2-F1
#
_entry.id   AF-A0A292PJA2-F1
#
_cell.length_a   1.000
_cell.length_b   1.000
_cell.length_c   1.000
_cell.angle_alpha   90.00
_cell.angle_beta   90.00
_cell.angle_gamma   90.00
#
_symmetry.space_group_name_H-M   'P 1'
#
loop_
_entity.id
_entity.type
_entity.pdbx_description
1 polymer ?
#
loop_
_entity_poly.entity_id
_entity_poly.type
_entity_poly.pdbx_seq_one_letter_code
_entity_poly.pdbx_strand_id
1 'polypeptide(L)'
;MVNKSIHTAIEAASATTMAEVRTSIDDLDRQIVVLLGERMRFIEAAARIKPTRGAVRDQWRVDDVLTKVGESADLVNFPKKLAHNLYAELIEASILHELVNFDHRAGNNLNGREDDLPEDNKPTKVKAVEKEPADVHAAEVETTWVY
;
A
#
# COMPACT_ATOMS: atom_id res chain seq x y z
N MET A 1 20.27 3.93 -13.03
CA MET A 1 19.81 2.83 -13.89
C MET A 1 18.32 2.68 -13.67
N VAL A 2 17.50 2.97 -14.67
CA VAL A 2 16.04 2.79 -14.57
C VAL A 2 15.78 1.29 -14.55
N ASN A 3 15.11 0.81 -13.50
CA ASN A 3 14.78 -0.59 -13.35
C ASN A 3 13.86 -0.99 -14.52
N LYS A 4 14.38 -1.78 -15.46
CA LYS A 4 13.66 -2.19 -16.66
C LYS A 4 12.48 -3.07 -16.22
N SER A 5 11.27 -2.57 -16.40
CA SER A 5 10.04 -3.26 -16.01
C SER A 5 10.04 -4.66 -16.62
N ILE A 6 9.77 -5.68 -15.80
CA ILE A 6 9.68 -7.10 -16.21
C ILE A 6 8.29 -7.40 -16.80
N HIS A 7 7.53 -6.36 -17.13
CA HIS A 7 6.19 -6.48 -17.67
C HIS A 7 6.29 -6.87 -19.15
N THR A 8 5.69 -8.01 -19.46
CA THR A 8 5.78 -8.67 -20.77
C THR A 8 4.74 -8.12 -21.78
N ALA A 9 3.87 -7.18 -21.38
CA ALA A 9 2.91 -6.60 -22.30
C ALA A 9 3.47 -5.35 -23.00
N ILE A 10 2.74 -4.90 -24.01
CA ILE A 10 3.14 -3.79 -24.88
C ILE A 10 3.44 -2.52 -24.06
N GLU A 11 4.35 -1.68 -24.56
CA GLU A 11 4.60 -0.36 -23.98
C GLU A 11 3.30 0.46 -23.96
N ALA A 12 3.06 1.20 -22.87
CA ALA A 12 1.81 1.97 -22.70
C ALA A 12 1.55 2.94 -23.87
N ALA A 13 2.61 3.56 -24.41
CA ALA A 13 2.52 4.46 -25.56
C ALA A 13 2.23 3.75 -26.90
N SER A 14 2.35 2.42 -26.94
CA SER A 14 2.08 1.60 -28.14
C SER A 14 0.69 0.96 -28.14
N ALA A 15 -0.09 1.10 -27.06
CA ALA A 15 -1.46 0.62 -27.03
C ALA A 15 -2.34 1.42 -27.99
N THR A 16 -3.08 0.72 -28.84
CA THR A 16 -3.99 1.31 -29.83
C THR A 16 -5.45 1.00 -29.54
N THR A 17 -5.72 0.03 -28.65
CA THR A 17 -7.08 -0.35 -28.25
C THR A 17 -7.22 -0.46 -26.73
N MET A 18 -8.44 -0.28 -26.22
CA MET A 18 -8.74 -0.48 -24.80
C MET A 18 -8.55 -1.92 -24.34
N ALA A 19 -8.66 -2.90 -25.24
CA ALA A 19 -8.42 -4.31 -24.91
C ALA A 19 -6.94 -4.55 -24.56
N GLU A 20 -6.02 -3.94 -25.30
CA GLU A 20 -4.58 -4.00 -25.03
C GLU A 20 -4.21 -3.30 -23.73
N VAL A 21 -4.81 -2.12 -23.46
CA VAL A 21 -4.63 -1.39 -22.20
C VAL A 21 -5.05 -2.25 -21.01
N ARG A 22 -6.26 -2.83 -21.06
CA ARG A 22 -6.81 -3.66 -19.97
C ARG A 22 -5.94 -4.89 -19.72
N THR A 23 -5.55 -5.60 -20.78
CA THR A 23 -4.66 -6.76 -20.68
C THR A 23 -3.35 -6.41 -19.98
N SER A 24 -2.77 -5.26 -20.36
CA SER A 24 -1.52 -4.77 -19.77
C SER A 24 -1.68 -4.40 -18.29
N ILE A 25 -2.79 -3.74 -17.91
CA ILE A 25 -3.10 -3.42 -16.51
C ILE A 25 -3.32 -4.70 -15.69
N ASP A 26 -4.10 -5.65 -16.20
CA ASP A 26 -4.35 -6.92 -15.52
C ASP A 26 -3.05 -7.68 -15.22
N ASP A 27 -2.08 -7.63 -16.15
CA ASP A 27 -0.74 -8.21 -15.97
C ASP A 27 0.09 -7.46 -14.91
N LEU A 28 -0.02 -6.13 -14.82
CA LEU A 28 0.63 -5.34 -13.76
C LEU A 28 0.03 -5.67 -12.40
N ASP A 29 -1.29 -5.72 -12.31
CA ASP A 29 -2.00 -5.97 -11.06
C ASP A 29 -1.66 -7.36 -10.49
N ARG A 30 -1.57 -8.38 -11.36
CA ARG A 30 -1.07 -9.71 -10.96
C ARG A 30 0.33 -9.64 -10.35
N GLN A 31 1.24 -8.88 -10.95
CA GLN A 31 2.61 -8.72 -10.43
C GLN A 31 2.65 -7.93 -9.12
N ILE A 32 1.85 -6.87 -9.01
CA ILE A 32 1.72 -6.08 -7.78
C ILE A 32 1.27 -6.98 -6.63
N VAL A 33 0.22 -7.79 -6.83
CA VAL A 33 -0.27 -8.71 -5.80
C VAL A 33 0.80 -9.72 -5.37
N VAL A 34 1.57 -10.28 -6.32
CA VAL A 34 2.68 -11.17 -6.00
C VAL A 34 3.73 -10.47 -5.12
N LEU A 35 4.17 -9.26 -5.52
CA LEU A 35 5.16 -8.46 -4.78
C LEU A 35 4.66 -8.10 -3.36
N LEU A 36 3.39 -7.72 -3.23
CA LEU A 36 2.77 -7.46 -1.93
C LEU A 36 2.73 -8.71 -1.05
N GLY A 37 2.46 -9.88 -1.64
CA GLY A 37 2.55 -11.16 -0.94
C GLY A 37 3.98 -11.45 -0.45
N GLU A 38 5.01 -11.15 -1.24
CA GLU A 38 6.41 -11.29 -0.81
C GLU A 38 6.76 -10.36 0.34
N ARG A 39 6.33 -9.09 0.24
CA ARG A 39 6.47 -8.11 1.31
C ARG A 39 5.84 -8.63 2.60
N MET A 40 4.65 -9.22 2.54
CA MET A 40 3.97 -9.76 3.71
C MET A 40 4.75 -10.89 4.38
N ARG A 41 5.36 -11.80 3.61
CA ARG A 41 6.22 -12.87 4.16
C ARG A 41 7.43 -12.32 4.94
N PHE A 42 7.97 -11.17 4.53
CA PHE A 42 9.02 -10.49 5.30
C PHE A 42 8.49 -9.85 6.59
N ILE A 43 7.26 -9.33 6.59
CA ILE A 43 6.62 -8.85 7.83
C ILE A 43 6.41 -10.01 8.80
N GLU A 44 5.91 -11.16 8.33
CA GLU A 44 5.78 -12.38 9.13
C GLU A 44 7.12 -12.86 9.68
N ALA A 45 8.20 -12.73 8.91
CA ALA A 45 9.54 -13.02 9.39
C ALA A 45 9.99 -12.06 10.49
N ALA A 46 9.72 -10.76 10.35
CA ALA A 46 9.98 -9.77 11.39
C ALA A 46 9.20 -10.07 12.68
N ALA A 47 7.93 -10.48 12.56
CA ALA A 47 7.08 -10.88 13.68
C ALA A 47 7.65 -12.06 14.47
N ARG A 48 8.30 -13.02 13.81
CA ARG A 48 8.98 -14.14 14.49
C ARG A 48 10.20 -13.70 15.30
N ILE A 49 10.83 -12.60 14.92
CA ILE A 49 12.06 -12.08 15.52
C ILE A 49 11.76 -11.10 16.66
N LYS A 50 10.67 -10.33 16.57
CA LYS A 50 10.31 -9.34 17.58
C LYS A 50 9.99 -10.00 18.93
N PRO A 51 10.56 -9.49 20.05
CA PRO A 51 10.46 -10.13 21.35
C PRO A 51 9.12 -9.90 22.06
N THR A 52 8.41 -8.81 21.74
CA THR A 52 7.18 -8.41 22.43
C THR A 52 6.15 -7.83 21.46
N ARG A 53 4.88 -7.93 21.83
CA ARG A 53 3.75 -7.34 21.08
C ARG A 53 3.86 -5.83 20.90
N GLY A 54 4.46 -5.12 21.87
CA GLY A 54 4.70 -3.67 21.79
C GLY A 54 5.76 -3.27 20.75
N ALA A 55 6.63 -4.19 20.33
CA ALA A 55 7.62 -3.96 19.28
C ALA A 55 7.02 -4.14 17.86
N VAL A 56 5.75 -4.52 17.75
CA VAL A 56 5.06 -4.73 16.46
C VAL A 56 4.95 -3.41 15.70
N ARG A 57 4.53 -2.33 16.38
CA ARG A 57 4.51 -0.97 15.80
C ARG A 57 5.77 -0.20 16.17
N ASP A 58 6.64 -0.02 15.18
CA ASP A 58 7.82 0.82 15.25
C ASP A 58 7.58 2.10 14.42
N GLN A 59 7.30 3.22 15.09
CA GLN A 59 6.94 4.47 14.42
C GLN A 59 8.09 5.03 13.57
N TRP A 60 9.33 4.90 14.04
CA TRP A 60 10.49 5.33 13.26
C TRP A 60 10.56 4.54 11.94
N ARG A 61 10.28 3.24 11.99
CA ARG A 61 10.28 2.41 10.78
C ARG A 61 9.14 2.78 9.83
N VAL A 62 7.96 3.11 10.35
CA VAL A 62 6.82 3.59 9.53
C VAL A 62 7.19 4.86 8.76
N ASP A 63 7.77 5.84 9.46
CA ASP A 63 8.16 7.13 8.87
C ASP A 63 9.26 6.95 7.81
N ASP A 64 10.21 6.03 8.05
CA ASP A 64 11.26 5.65 7.11
C ASP A 64 10.71 4.95 5.85
N VAL A 65 9.71 4.05 5.98
CA VAL A 65 9.02 3.47 4.80
C VAL A 65 8.38 4.57 3.97
N LEU A 66 7.58 5.44 4.59
CA LEU A 66 6.82 6.47 3.89
C LEU A 66 7.75 7.44 3.16
N THR A 67 8.85 7.84 3.80
CA THR A 67 9.88 8.69 3.17
C THR A 67 10.45 8.04 1.91
N LYS A 68 10.90 6.78 2.01
CA LYS A 68 11.52 6.04 0.89
C LYS A 68 10.55 5.77 -0.26
N VAL A 69 9.29 5.48 0.07
CA VAL A 69 8.22 5.31 -0.93
C VAL A 69 7.94 6.62 -1.65
N GLY A 70 7.91 7.73 -0.93
CA GLY A 70 7.78 9.06 -1.51
C GLY A 70 8.92 9.38 -2.48
N GLU A 71 10.16 9.14 -2.08
CA GLU A 71 11.34 9.30 -2.96
C GLU A 71 11.26 8.38 -4.19
N SER A 72 10.81 7.14 -4.02
CA SER A 72 10.64 6.20 -5.13
C SER A 72 9.54 6.63 -6.10
N ALA A 73 8.45 7.21 -5.60
CA ALA A 73 7.37 7.76 -6.40
C ALA A 73 7.86 8.95 -7.26
N ASP A 74 8.66 9.83 -6.67
CA ASP A 74 9.26 10.98 -7.36
C ASP A 74 10.14 10.51 -8.55
N LEU A 75 10.91 9.41 -8.40
CA LEU A 75 11.76 8.86 -9.45
C LEU A 75 11.00 8.29 -10.66
N VAL A 76 9.74 7.89 -10.49
CA VAL A 76 8.92 7.27 -11.54
C VAL A 76 7.76 8.17 -11.97
N ASN A 77 7.78 9.45 -11.59
CA ASN A 77 6.73 10.42 -11.87
C ASN A 77 5.33 9.97 -11.38
N PHE A 78 5.28 9.34 -10.21
CA PHE A 78 4.04 8.91 -9.56
C PHE A 78 3.67 9.88 -8.43
N PRO A 79 2.38 10.24 -8.23
CA PRO A 79 2.01 11.23 -7.22
C PRO A 79 2.38 10.77 -5.80
N LYS A 80 3.33 11.48 -5.18
CA LYS A 80 3.83 11.20 -3.82
C LYS A 80 2.73 11.04 -2.78
N LYS A 81 1.71 11.91 -2.82
CA LYS A 81 0.55 11.83 -1.91
C LYS A 81 -0.21 10.52 -2.07
N LEU A 82 -0.41 10.06 -3.31
CA LEU A 82 -1.07 8.79 -3.57
C LEU A 82 -0.22 7.61 -3.08
N ALA A 83 1.09 7.65 -3.33
CA ALA A 83 2.02 6.64 -2.83
C ALA A 83 1.98 6.52 -1.30
N HIS A 84 2.02 7.65 -0.60
CA HIS A 84 1.92 7.68 0.86
C HIS A 84 0.60 7.09 1.35
N ASN A 85 -0.54 7.45 0.74
CA ASN A 85 -1.85 6.93 1.15
C ASN A 85 -1.93 5.41 0.98
N LEU A 86 -1.49 4.89 -0.17
CA LEU A 86 -1.49 3.45 -0.44
C LEU A 86 -0.57 2.70 0.56
N TYR A 87 0.61 3.24 0.82
CA TYR A 87 1.55 2.60 1.73
C TYR A 87 1.17 2.75 3.20
N ALA A 88 0.49 3.82 3.61
CA ALA A 88 -0.06 3.94 4.95
C ALA A 88 -1.07 2.82 5.22
N GLU A 89 -2.02 2.61 4.29
CA GLU A 89 -2.99 1.52 4.40
C GLU A 89 -2.30 0.14 4.42
N LEU A 90 -1.34 -0.07 3.52
CA LEU A 90 -0.59 -1.33 3.46
C LEU A 90 0.20 -1.60 4.75
N ILE A 91 0.78 -0.57 5.37
CA ILE A 91 1.49 -0.67 6.64
C ILE A 91 0.53 -1.04 7.76
N GLU A 92 -0.60 -0.35 7.89
CA GLU A 92 -1.60 -0.66 8.92
C GLU A 92 -2.13 -2.10 8.75
N ALA A 93 -2.51 -2.50 7.54
CA ALA A 93 -2.93 -3.88 7.25
C ALA A 93 -1.83 -4.91 7.61
N SER A 94 -0.56 -4.58 7.40
CA SER A 94 0.57 -5.45 7.76
C SER A 94 0.72 -5.60 9.29
N ILE A 95 0.53 -4.50 10.03
CA ILE A 95 0.57 -4.49 11.50
C ILE A 95 -0.58 -5.33 12.06
N LEU A 96 -1.79 -5.20 11.51
CA LEU A 96 -2.94 -6.01 11.92
C LEU A 96 -2.73 -7.50 11.65
N HIS A 97 -2.23 -7.86 10.46
CA HIS A 97 -1.88 -9.25 10.13
C HIS A 97 -0.83 -9.82 11.10
N GLU A 98 0.17 -9.02 11.46
CA GLU A 98 1.19 -9.39 12.43
C GLU A 98 0.60 -9.65 13.83
N LEU A 99 -0.32 -8.79 14.29
CA LEU A 99 -0.99 -8.94 15.58
C LEU A 99 -1.86 -10.20 15.64
N VAL A 100 -2.63 -10.48 14.59
CA VAL A 100 -3.43 -11.71 14.48
C VAL A 100 -2.53 -12.94 14.56
N ASN A 101 -1.44 -12.97 13.79
CA ASN A 101 -0.49 -14.09 13.80
C ASN A 101 0.20 -14.25 15.17
N PHE A 102 0.49 -13.16 15.87
CA PHE A 102 1.03 -13.19 17.23
C PHE A 102 0.02 -13.80 18.21
N ASP A 103 -1.23 -13.35 18.16
CA ASP A 103 -2.30 -13.79 19.07
C ASP A 103 -2.66 -15.28 18.82
N HIS A 104 -2.67 -15.74 17.56
CA HIS A 104 -2.76 -17.17 17.21
C HIS A 104 -1.65 -18.02 17.85
N ARG A 105 -0.41 -17.56 17.77
CA ARG A 105 0.74 -18.27 18.36
C ARG A 105 0.70 -18.29 19.89
N ALA A 106 0.08 -17.28 20.50
CA ALA A 106 -0.14 -17.21 21.94
C ALA A 106 -1.30 -18.12 22.43
N GLY A 107 -2.04 -18.78 21.51
CA GLY A 107 -3.15 -19.66 21.82
C GLY A 107 -4.53 -18.99 21.86
N ASN A 108 -4.64 -17.74 21.38
CA ASN A 108 -5.91 -17.03 21.27
C ASN A 108 -6.55 -17.30 19.90
N ASN A 109 -7.75 -17.88 19.89
CA ASN A 109 -8.54 -18.12 18.66
C ASN A 109 -9.19 -16.81 18.18
N LEU A 110 -8.47 -15.96 17.48
CA LEU A 110 -9.04 -14.81 16.74
C LEU A 110 -9.07 -15.14 15.26
N ASN A 111 -10.22 -15.21 14.57
CA ASN A 111 -10.29 -15.67 13.17
C ASN A 111 -9.71 -14.69 12.13
N GLY A 112 -8.93 -13.69 12.55
CA GLY A 112 -8.17 -12.81 11.68
C GLY A 112 -9.01 -11.81 10.88
N ARG A 113 -10.29 -11.61 11.24
CA ARG A 113 -11.08 -10.49 10.72
C ARG A 113 -10.81 -9.24 11.56
N GLU A 114 -10.90 -8.05 10.97
CA GLU A 114 -10.81 -6.78 11.72
C GLU A 114 -11.80 -6.73 12.89
N ASP A 115 -12.97 -7.35 12.74
CA ASP A 115 -14.01 -7.46 13.77
C ASP A 115 -13.58 -8.30 14.99
N ASP A 116 -12.57 -9.15 14.82
CA ASP A 116 -12.08 -10.06 15.86
C ASP A 116 -10.95 -9.40 16.71
N LEU A 117 -10.51 -8.18 16.37
CA LEU A 117 -9.46 -7.47 17.11
C LEU A 117 -10.02 -6.77 18.35
N PRO A 118 -9.28 -6.74 19.49
CA PRO A 118 -9.61 -5.90 20.64
C PRO A 118 -9.73 -4.42 20.21
N GLU A 119 -10.66 -3.66 20.79
CA GLU A 119 -10.93 -2.26 20.40
C GLU A 119 -9.66 -1.38 20.41
N ASP A 120 -8.77 -1.57 21.38
CA ASP A 120 -7.48 -0.85 21.51
C ASP A 120 -6.49 -1.14 20.38
N ASN A 121 -6.81 -2.11 19.53
CA ASN A 121 -5.96 -2.70 18.51
C ASN A 121 -6.53 -2.56 17.10
N LYS A 122 -7.72 -1.95 16.95
CA LYS A 122 -8.27 -1.62 15.64
C LYS A 122 -7.42 -0.53 14.97
N PRO A 123 -7.28 -0.54 13.63
CA PRO A 123 -6.53 0.49 12.93
C PRO A 123 -7.13 1.84 13.27
N THR A 124 -6.34 2.66 13.97
CA THR A 124 -6.68 4.08 14.09
C THR A 124 -6.42 4.66 12.72
N LYS A 125 -7.47 4.99 11.97
CA LYS A 125 -7.36 5.63 10.65
C LYS A 125 -6.27 6.69 10.74
N VAL A 126 -5.16 6.48 10.06
CA VAL A 126 -4.11 7.49 9.97
C VAL A 126 -4.78 8.70 9.36
N LYS A 127 -4.92 9.78 10.13
CA LYS A 127 -5.58 10.98 9.63
C LYS A 127 -4.78 11.43 8.41
N ALA A 128 -5.42 11.44 7.25
CA ALA A 128 -4.91 12.17 6.12
C ALA A 128 -4.59 13.57 6.62
N VAL A 129 -3.37 14.06 6.39
CA VAL A 129 -3.03 15.45 6.65
C VAL A 129 -3.87 16.27 5.67
N GLU A 130 -5.07 16.64 6.11
CA GLU A 130 -5.88 17.68 5.50
C GLU A 130 -5.19 19.00 5.79
N LYS A 131 -4.25 19.36 4.92
CA LYS A 131 -3.94 20.76 4.73
C LYS A 131 -4.78 21.22 3.54
N GLU A 132 -5.77 22.05 3.83
CA GLU A 132 -6.62 22.72 2.83
C GLU A 132 -5.73 23.29 1.71
N PRO A 133 -6.10 23.13 0.43
CA PRO A 133 -5.44 23.88 -0.61
C PRO A 133 -5.82 25.36 -0.46
N ALA A 134 -4.81 26.19 -0.27
CA ALA A 134 -4.95 27.63 -0.46
C ALA A 134 -5.45 27.90 -1.89
N ASP A 135 -6.46 28.75 -1.94
CA ASP A 135 -7.22 29.23 -3.07
C ASP A 135 -6.37 29.54 -4.33
N VAL A 136 -6.71 28.92 -5.47
CA VAL A 136 -6.38 29.42 -6.81
C VAL A 136 -7.48 29.02 -7.81
N HIS A 137 -8.40 29.95 -7.99
CA HIS A 137 -9.27 30.23 -9.13
C HIS A 137 -9.29 29.26 -10.34
N ALA A 138 -10.47 28.67 -10.52
CA ALA A 138 -11.29 28.60 -11.75
C ALA A 138 -10.62 28.31 -13.11
N ALA A 139 -10.85 27.09 -13.60
CA ALA A 139 -11.29 26.85 -14.98
C ALA A 139 -12.07 25.53 -15.04
N GLU A 140 -13.35 25.60 -15.38
CA GLU A 140 -14.21 24.45 -15.65
C GLU A 140 -13.70 23.67 -16.86
N VAL A 141 -13.52 22.36 -16.73
CA VAL A 141 -13.50 21.45 -17.88
C VAL A 141 -14.42 20.28 -17.55
N GLU A 142 -15.58 20.31 -18.19
CA GLU A 142 -16.58 19.26 -18.22
C GLU A 142 -16.02 18.05 -18.98
N THR A 143 -15.81 16.92 -18.30
CA THR A 143 -15.48 15.64 -18.96
C THR A 143 -16.48 14.57 -18.57
N THR A 144 -17.44 14.37 -19.47
CA THR A 144 -18.38 13.25 -19.50
C THR A 144 -17.62 11.96 -19.81
N TRP A 145 -17.61 11.01 -18.88
CA TRP A 145 -17.17 9.64 -19.16
C TRP A 145 -18.36 8.85 -19.72
N VAL A 146 -18.25 8.35 -20.95
CA VAL A 146 -19.21 7.38 -21.52
C VAL A 146 -18.48 6.04 -21.68
N TYR A 147 -19.15 4.98 -21.24
CA TYR A 147 -18.69 3.58 -21.16
C TYR A 147 -18.17 2.98 -22.46
#